data_AF-A0AAP7DCB1-F1
#
_entry.id   AF-A0AAP7DCB1-F1
#
_cell.length_a   1.000
_cell.length_b   1.000
_cell.length_c   1.000
_cell.angle_alpha   90.00
_cell.angle_beta   90.00
_cell.angle_gamma   90.00
#
_symmetry.space_group_name_H-M   'P 1'
#
loop_
_entity.id
_entity.type
_entity.pdbx_description
1 polymer ?
#
loop_
_entity_poly.entity_id
_entity_poly.type
_entity_poly.pdbx_seq_one_letter_code
_entity_poly.pdbx_strand_id
1 'polypeptide(L)'
;MSNKSNRENLELYAPESYWAATQDELGQIVNGCGTSGWKGRLVPETLYGLSVSESCNIHDWMYHHGKDIDDKNAADRVFLNNMIRTIEDEGGFCLLRKLRLRRARLYYRAVENFGGPAFWANKNKPEEFKFSRYAHVPSV
;
A
#
# COMPACT_ATOMS: atom_id res chain seq x y z
N MET A 1 -0.24 -33.07 -3.12
CA MET A 1 0.44 -32.70 -1.86
C MET A 1 1.05 -31.33 -2.09
N SER A 2 0.49 -30.31 -1.45
CA SER A 2 0.93 -28.92 -1.58
C SER A 2 2.26 -28.77 -0.87
N ASN A 3 3.33 -28.46 -1.62
CA ASN A 3 4.60 -28.04 -1.03
C ASN A 3 4.32 -26.74 -0.28
N LYS A 4 4.25 -26.83 1.06
CA LYS A 4 4.43 -25.65 1.90
C LYS A 4 5.88 -25.22 1.69
N SER A 5 6.09 -24.29 0.78
CA SER A 5 7.36 -23.57 0.68
C SER A 5 7.64 -22.98 2.06
N ASN A 6 8.77 -23.35 2.65
CA ASN A 6 9.29 -22.68 3.84
C ASN A 6 9.45 -21.19 3.47
N ARG A 7 8.57 -20.34 3.98
CA ARG A 7 8.67 -18.86 3.91
C ARG A 7 9.84 -18.31 4.74
N GLU A 8 10.93 -19.07 4.86
CA GLU A 8 12.07 -18.69 5.71
C GLU A 8 13.05 -17.74 4.99
N ASN A 9 12.90 -17.54 3.67
CA ASN A 9 13.79 -16.70 2.86
C ASN A 9 13.07 -15.62 2.03
N LEU A 10 11.79 -15.28 2.33
CA LEU A 10 11.13 -14.17 1.63
C LEU A 10 11.69 -12.83 2.14
N GLU A 11 12.57 -12.24 1.34
CA GLU A 11 13.15 -10.94 1.63
C GLU A 11 12.26 -9.81 1.10
N LEU A 12 11.73 -8.99 2.00
CA LEU A 12 11.02 -7.75 1.66
C LEU A 12 11.87 -6.54 2.03
N TYR A 13 11.73 -5.46 1.26
CA TYR A 13 12.36 -4.20 1.61
C TYR A 13 11.41 -3.34 2.45
N ALA A 14 11.87 -2.85 3.59
CA ALA A 14 11.20 -1.83 4.38
C ALA A 14 12.26 -0.95 5.07
N PRO A 15 11.93 0.29 5.48
CA PRO A 15 12.81 1.07 6.33
C PRO A 15 13.07 0.34 7.66
N GLU A 16 14.25 0.52 8.25
CA GLU A 16 14.63 -0.12 9.52
C GLU A 16 13.62 0.16 10.64
N SER A 17 13.06 1.38 10.67
CA SER A 17 12.01 1.76 11.61
C SER A 17 10.77 0.86 11.58
N TYR A 18 10.43 0.29 10.42
CA TYR A 18 9.31 -0.64 10.29
C TYR A 18 9.62 -1.97 10.99
N TRP A 19 10.82 -2.50 10.80
CA TRP A 19 11.26 -3.75 11.44
C TRP A 19 11.48 -3.60 12.95
N ALA A 20 11.84 -2.40 13.39
CA ALA A 20 12.04 -2.06 14.79
C ALA A 20 10.74 -1.69 15.52
N ALA A 21 9.64 -1.43 14.80
CA ALA A 21 8.38 -1.00 15.38
C ALA A 21 7.73 -2.11 16.21
N THR A 22 7.15 -1.72 17.32
CA THR A 22 6.34 -2.60 18.18
C THR A 22 5.02 -2.94 17.51
N GLN A 23 4.39 -4.04 17.95
CA GLN A 23 3.06 -4.42 17.46
C GLN A 23 2.00 -3.35 17.76
N ASP A 24 2.14 -2.62 18.87
CA ASP A 24 1.23 -1.53 19.23
C ASP A 24 1.39 -0.34 18.29
N GLU A 25 2.62 0.03 17.92
CA GLU A 25 2.89 1.09 16.93
C GLU A 25 2.37 0.71 15.54
N LEU A 26 2.62 -0.52 15.11
CA LEU A 26 2.08 -1.03 13.85
C LEU A 26 0.55 -0.98 13.87
N GLY A 27 -0.10 -1.46 14.92
CA GLY A 27 -1.56 -1.49 15.05
C GLY A 27 -2.24 -0.12 15.04
N GLN A 28 -1.51 0.97 15.31
CA GLN A 28 -2.01 2.34 15.21
C GLN A 28 -1.90 2.93 13.79
N ILE A 29 -0.97 2.41 12.98
CA ILE A 29 -0.58 3.01 11.70
C ILE A 29 -1.09 2.18 10.52
N VAL A 30 -0.91 0.87 10.55
CA VAL A 30 -1.21 -0.01 9.42
C VAL A 30 -2.69 -0.37 9.39
N ASN A 31 -3.31 -0.25 8.22
CA ASN A 31 -4.74 -0.49 8.02
C ASN A 31 -5.01 -1.57 6.96
N GLY A 32 -3.96 -2.25 6.48
CA GLY A 32 -4.04 -3.27 5.43
C GLY A 32 -4.03 -2.65 4.04
N CYS A 33 -4.46 -3.39 3.02
CA CYS A 33 -4.29 -2.99 1.60
C CYS A 33 -5.25 -1.90 1.09
N GLY A 34 -6.08 -1.31 1.95
CA GLY A 34 -7.11 -0.35 1.58
C GLY A 34 -7.05 0.92 2.39
N THR A 35 -7.50 2.04 1.79
CA THR A 35 -7.66 3.30 2.53
C THR A 35 -8.68 3.16 3.66
N SER A 36 -8.55 3.95 4.73
CA SER A 36 -9.58 4.00 5.78
C SER A 36 -10.98 4.27 5.18
N GLY A 37 -11.99 3.50 5.62
CA GLY A 37 -13.37 3.62 5.15
C GLY A 37 -13.86 2.44 4.29
N TRP A 38 -15.17 2.44 3.95
CA TRP A 38 -15.84 1.28 3.35
C TRP A 38 -15.31 0.91 1.96
N LYS A 39 -14.82 1.89 1.18
CA LYS A 39 -14.25 1.63 -0.15
C LYS A 39 -12.89 0.91 -0.08
N GLY A 40 -12.07 1.20 0.93
CA GLY A 40 -10.80 0.50 1.11
C GLY A 40 -10.99 -0.93 1.61
N ARG A 41 -12.05 -1.20 2.39
CA ARG A 41 -12.41 -2.58 2.80
C ARG A 41 -12.75 -3.52 1.63
N LEU A 42 -13.01 -2.97 0.44
CA LEU A 42 -13.24 -3.76 -0.77
C LEU A 42 -11.95 -4.13 -1.51
N VAL A 43 -10.81 -3.55 -1.13
CA VAL A 43 -9.51 -3.86 -1.72
C VAL A 43 -9.01 -5.16 -1.09
N PRO A 44 -8.93 -6.27 -1.85
CA PRO A 44 -8.50 -7.53 -1.27
C PRO A 44 -7.04 -7.47 -0.82
N GLU A 45 -6.75 -8.04 0.35
CA GLU A 45 -5.37 -8.23 0.82
C GLU A 45 -4.63 -9.39 0.13
N THR A 46 -5.28 -9.98 -0.87
CA THR A 46 -4.75 -11.11 -1.61
C THR A 46 -4.75 -10.88 -3.11
N LEU A 47 -3.74 -11.46 -3.76
CA LEU A 47 -3.63 -11.57 -5.21
C LEU A 47 -3.94 -13.01 -5.60
N TYR A 48 -5.22 -13.30 -5.85
CA TYR A 48 -5.69 -14.65 -6.16
C TYR A 48 -5.27 -15.68 -5.08
N GLY A 49 -5.60 -15.37 -3.82
CA GLY A 49 -5.28 -16.22 -2.66
C GLY A 49 -3.87 -16.08 -2.09
N LEU A 50 -2.95 -15.39 -2.78
CA LEU A 50 -1.64 -15.04 -2.22
C LEU A 50 -1.74 -13.77 -1.38
N SER A 51 -1.47 -13.84 -0.09
CA SER A 51 -1.45 -12.65 0.79
C SER A 51 -0.32 -11.71 0.40
N VAL A 52 -0.63 -10.42 0.38
CA VAL A 52 0.33 -9.32 0.23
C VAL A 52 0.21 -8.31 1.38
N SER A 53 -0.40 -8.71 2.50
CA SER A 53 -0.69 -7.85 3.65
C SER A 53 0.58 -7.17 4.19
N GLU A 54 1.71 -7.89 4.24
CA GLU A 54 3.00 -7.31 4.66
C GLU A 54 3.48 -6.19 3.75
N SER A 55 3.26 -6.32 2.43
CA SER A 55 3.60 -5.24 1.48
C SER A 55 2.74 -4.00 1.72
N CYS A 56 1.47 -4.20 2.10
CA CYS A 56 0.53 -3.11 2.41
C CYS A 56 0.88 -2.42 3.73
N ASN A 57 1.26 -3.18 4.77
CA ASN A 57 1.70 -2.63 6.04
C ASN A 57 2.96 -1.78 5.91
N ILE A 58 3.94 -2.24 5.13
CA ILE A 58 5.15 -1.47 4.80
C ILE A 58 4.78 -0.18 4.06
N HIS A 59 3.83 -0.24 3.11
CA HIS A 59 3.36 0.91 2.36
C HIS A 59 2.69 1.95 3.28
N ASP A 60 1.77 1.53 4.14
CA ASP A 60 1.11 2.38 5.13
C ASP A 60 2.11 3.04 6.08
N TRP A 61 3.10 2.28 6.56
CA TRP A 61 4.16 2.80 7.42
C TRP A 61 4.97 3.91 6.74
N MET A 62 5.39 3.66 5.49
CA MET A 62 6.12 4.65 4.70
C MET A 62 5.25 5.86 4.38
N TYR A 63 3.96 5.66 4.12
CA TYR A 63 2.99 6.75 3.93
C TYR A 63 2.84 7.59 5.19
N HIS A 64 2.77 6.98 6.38
CA HIS A 64 2.65 7.71 7.62
C HIS A 64 3.86 8.63 7.88
N HIS A 65 5.07 8.12 7.67
CA HIS A 65 6.31 8.81 8.01
C HIS A 65 6.86 9.72 6.90
N GLY A 66 6.47 9.51 5.65
CA GLY A 66 6.93 10.31 4.51
C GLY A 66 6.50 11.77 4.60
N LYS A 67 7.29 12.68 4.05
CA LYS A 67 7.11 14.13 4.21
C LYS A 67 6.88 14.85 2.89
N ASP A 68 7.34 14.28 1.80
CA ASP A 68 7.27 14.89 0.48
C ASP A 68 6.81 13.91 -0.61
N ILE A 69 6.72 14.41 -1.84
CA ILE A 69 6.29 13.61 -2.98
C ILE A 69 7.28 12.49 -3.33
N ASP A 70 8.57 12.68 -3.04
CA ASP A 70 9.59 11.67 -3.30
C ASP A 70 9.45 10.50 -2.34
N ASP A 71 9.12 10.76 -1.08
CA ASP A 71 8.78 9.73 -0.09
C ASP A 71 7.53 8.94 -0.51
N LYS A 72 6.47 9.62 -0.98
CA LYS A 72 5.28 8.94 -1.52
C LYS A 72 5.66 8.02 -2.69
N ASN A 73 6.40 8.55 -3.65
CA ASN A 73 6.82 7.81 -4.82
C ASN A 73 7.73 6.63 -4.45
N ALA A 74 8.58 6.78 -3.44
CA ALA A 74 9.38 5.70 -2.90
C ALA A 74 8.50 4.61 -2.27
N ALA A 75 7.52 4.99 -1.43
CA ALA A 75 6.57 4.07 -0.83
C ALA A 75 5.81 3.25 -1.88
N ASP A 76 5.27 3.91 -2.91
CA ASP A 76 4.51 3.24 -3.99
C ASP A 76 5.39 2.23 -4.75
N ARG A 77 6.65 2.60 -5.07
CA ARG A 77 7.60 1.69 -5.73
C ARG A 77 7.98 0.50 -4.83
N VAL A 78 8.21 0.74 -3.55
CA VAL A 78 8.51 -0.32 -2.56
C VAL A 78 7.35 -1.30 -2.47
N PHE A 79 6.11 -0.79 -2.46
CA PHE A 79 4.91 -1.61 -2.44
C PHE A 79 4.84 -2.57 -3.63
N LEU A 80 5.04 -2.05 -4.85
CA LEU A 80 5.08 -2.88 -6.06
C LEU A 80 6.20 -3.92 -6.00
N ASN A 81 7.42 -3.50 -5.62
CA ASN A 81 8.58 -4.37 -5.59
C ASN A 81 8.40 -5.52 -4.58
N ASN A 82 7.85 -5.23 -3.41
CA ASN A 82 7.58 -6.26 -2.40
C ASN A 82 6.50 -7.24 -2.86
N MET A 83 5.40 -6.75 -3.46
CA MET A 83 4.40 -7.65 -4.06
C MET A 83 5.02 -8.54 -5.13
N ILE A 84 5.91 -8.01 -5.98
CA ILE A 84 6.63 -8.81 -6.98
C ILE A 84 7.48 -9.88 -6.30
N ARG A 85 8.29 -9.54 -5.29
CA ARG A 85 9.10 -10.51 -4.54
C ARG A 85 8.25 -11.63 -3.95
N THR A 86 7.12 -11.30 -3.32
CA THR A 86 6.16 -12.29 -2.80
C THR A 86 5.59 -13.19 -3.90
N ILE A 87 5.28 -12.62 -5.08
CA ILE A 87 4.76 -13.40 -6.22
C ILE A 87 5.83 -14.33 -6.81
N GLU A 88 7.07 -13.86 -6.91
CA GLU A 88 8.18 -14.67 -7.42
C GLU A 88 8.57 -15.79 -6.45
N ASP A 89 8.56 -15.53 -5.15
CA ASP A 89 8.83 -16.51 -4.10
C ASP A 89 7.77 -17.63 -4.05
N GLU A 90 6.48 -17.25 -4.11
CA GLU A 90 5.39 -18.22 -4.18
C GLU A 90 5.42 -19.07 -5.47
N GLY A 91 5.87 -18.47 -6.57
CA GLY A 91 5.96 -19.13 -7.87
C GLY A 91 4.61 -19.62 -8.41
N GLY A 92 4.57 -20.89 -8.82
CA GLY A 92 3.39 -21.55 -9.39
C GLY A 92 3.28 -21.48 -10.91
N PHE A 93 2.14 -21.94 -11.45
CA PHE A 93 1.94 -22.04 -12.89
C PHE A 93 1.97 -20.66 -13.57
N CYS A 94 2.60 -20.59 -14.75
CA CYS A 94 2.92 -19.34 -15.47
C CYS A 94 1.72 -18.40 -15.63
N LEU A 95 0.51 -18.93 -15.87
CA LEU A 95 -0.70 -18.11 -15.99
C LEU A 95 -1.08 -17.43 -14.67
N LEU A 96 -1.11 -18.17 -13.55
CA LEU A 96 -1.46 -17.60 -12.24
C LEU A 96 -0.46 -16.54 -11.81
N ARG A 97 0.84 -16.80 -12.02
CA ARG A 97 1.90 -15.80 -11.78
C ARG A 97 1.68 -14.54 -12.61
N LYS A 98 1.38 -14.65 -13.92
CA LYS A 98 1.07 -13.51 -14.78
C LYS A 98 -0.15 -12.72 -14.31
N LEU A 99 -1.20 -13.40 -13.84
CA LEU A 99 -2.40 -12.75 -13.29
C LEU A 99 -2.08 -11.98 -12.00
N ARG A 100 -1.30 -12.58 -11.09
CA ARG A 100 -0.83 -11.93 -9.86
C ARG A 100 -0.01 -10.68 -10.18
N LEU A 101 0.97 -10.76 -11.09
CA LEU A 101 1.78 -9.61 -11.53
C LEU A 101 0.94 -8.51 -12.16
N ARG A 102 -0.06 -8.86 -12.98
CA ARG A 102 -1.00 -7.88 -13.56
C ARG A 102 -1.77 -7.16 -12.45
N ARG A 103 -2.24 -7.89 -11.43
CA ARG A 103 -2.99 -7.31 -10.33
C ARG A 103 -2.12 -6.45 -9.41
N ALA A 104 -0.89 -6.85 -9.11
CA ALA A 104 0.08 -6.03 -8.36
C ALA A 104 0.33 -4.66 -9.05
N ARG A 105 0.46 -4.64 -10.38
CA ARG A 105 0.58 -3.40 -11.15
C ARG A 105 -0.68 -2.53 -11.08
N LEU A 106 -1.87 -3.12 -10.98
CA LEU A 106 -3.11 -2.35 -10.79
C LEU A 106 -3.13 -1.69 -9.40
N TYR A 107 -2.67 -2.39 -8.37
CA TYR A 107 -2.57 -1.82 -7.01
C TYR A 107 -1.58 -0.65 -6.98
N TYR A 108 -0.40 -0.83 -7.59
CA TYR A 108 0.57 0.26 -7.77
C TYR A 108 -0.04 1.47 -8.49
N ARG A 109 -0.69 1.27 -9.63
CA ARG A 109 -1.35 2.38 -10.35
C ARG A 109 -2.44 3.05 -9.51
N ALA A 110 -3.13 2.32 -8.65
CA ALA A 110 -4.14 2.89 -7.78
C ALA A 110 -3.53 3.87 -6.77
N VAL A 111 -2.43 3.50 -6.10
CA VAL A 111 -1.75 4.39 -5.14
C VAL A 111 -1.00 5.53 -5.83
N GLU A 112 -0.46 5.28 -7.03
CA GLU A 112 0.19 6.30 -7.86
C GLU A 112 -0.82 7.40 -8.26
N ASN A 113 -1.97 7.01 -8.83
CA ASN A 113 -2.96 7.96 -9.36
C ASN A 113 -3.89 8.55 -8.29
N PHE A 114 -4.20 7.80 -7.24
CA PHE A 114 -5.25 8.17 -6.28
C PHE A 114 -4.78 8.18 -4.82
N GLY A 115 -3.54 7.81 -4.53
CA GLY A 115 -3.01 7.73 -3.17
C GLY A 115 -2.62 9.08 -2.55
N GLY A 116 -2.62 10.17 -3.33
CA GLY A 116 -2.26 11.51 -2.86
C GLY A 116 -3.02 11.96 -1.60
N PRO A 117 -4.37 11.95 -1.59
CA PRO A 117 -5.14 12.34 -0.41
C PRO A 117 -4.80 11.53 0.84
N ALA A 118 -4.57 10.22 0.72
CA ALA A 118 -4.18 9.38 1.85
C ALA A 118 -2.78 9.71 2.35
N PHE A 119 -1.82 9.91 1.44
CA PHE A 119 -0.46 10.29 1.79
C PHE A 119 -0.39 11.63 2.52
N TRP A 120 -1.15 12.64 2.07
CA TRP A 120 -1.12 13.99 2.64
C TRP A 120 -2.07 14.17 3.84
N ALA A 121 -2.83 13.14 4.21
CA ALA A 121 -3.73 13.20 5.35
C ALA A 121 -2.96 13.57 6.62
N ASN A 122 -3.44 14.58 7.34
CA ASN A 122 -2.84 15.11 8.57
C ASN A 122 -1.43 15.72 8.41
N LYS A 123 -0.94 15.93 7.18
CA LYS A 123 0.36 16.58 6.91
C LYS A 123 0.24 18.03 6.46
N ASN A 124 -0.88 18.39 5.85
CA ASN A 124 -1.18 19.77 5.46
C ASN A 124 -1.61 20.59 6.68
N LYS A 125 -1.20 21.85 6.74
CA LYS A 125 -1.57 22.72 7.86
C LYS A 125 -3.01 23.21 7.70
N PRO A 126 -3.84 23.26 8.77
CA PRO A 126 -5.23 23.73 8.66
C PRO A 126 -5.37 25.10 7.99
N GLU A 127 -4.42 26.02 8.23
CA GLU A 127 -4.41 27.36 7.65
C GLU A 127 -4.17 27.38 6.13
N GLU A 128 -3.61 26.32 5.55
CA GLU A 128 -3.36 26.18 4.10
C GLU A 128 -4.65 25.86 3.33
N PHE A 129 -5.67 25.31 4.00
CA PHE A 129 -6.98 25.06 3.40
C PHE A 129 -7.77 26.36 3.27
N LYS A 130 -8.15 26.72 2.04
CA LYS A 130 -8.98 27.89 1.73
C LYS A 130 -10.22 27.46 0.94
N PHE A 131 -11.34 28.15 1.14
CA PHE A 131 -12.49 27.99 0.26
C PHE A 131 -12.15 28.46 -1.15
N SER A 132 -12.54 27.66 -2.15
CA SER A 132 -12.36 28.05 -3.54
C SER A 132 -13.21 29.29 -3.86
N ARG A 133 -12.60 30.28 -4.51
CA ARG A 133 -13.30 31.46 -5.04
C ARG A 133 -14.25 31.12 -6.19
N TYR A 134 -14.15 29.90 -6.74
CA TYR A 134 -14.90 29.42 -7.89
C TYR A 134 -15.71 28.16 -7.56
N ALA A 135 -15.92 27.84 -6.29
CA ALA A 135 -16.78 26.73 -5.93
C ALA A 135 -18.20 27.01 -6.49
N HIS A 136 -18.71 26.09 -7.30
CA HIS A 136 -20.07 26.18 -7.80
C HIS A 136 -21.01 26.05 -6.61
N VAL A 137 -21.70 27.13 -6.26
CA VAL A 137 -22.82 27.06 -5.32
C VAL A 137 -23.94 26.36 -6.07
N PRO A 138 -24.47 25.22 -5.59
CA PRO A 138 -25.63 24.61 -6.23
C PRO A 138 -26.78 25.61 -6.14
N SER A 139 -27.33 26.01 -7.29
CA SER A 139 -28.60 26.73 -7.33
C SER A 139 -29.67 25.80 -6.77
N VAL A 140 -30.24 26.20 -5.64
CA VAL A 140 -31.35 25.50 -4.95
C VAL A 140 -32.58 25.46 -5.84
#